data_AF-A0A6I3BNE0-F1
#
_entry.id   AF-A0A6I3BNE0-F1
#
_cell.length_a   1.000
_cell.length_b   1.000
_cell.length_c   1.000
_cell.angle_alpha   90.00
_cell.angle_beta   90.00
_cell.angle_gamma   90.00
#
_symmetry.space_group_name_H-M   'P 1'
#
loop_
_entity.id
_entity.type
_entity.pdbx_description
1 polymer ?
#
loop_
_entity_poly.entity_id
_entity_poly.type
_entity_poly.pdbx_seq_one_letter_code
_entity_poly.pdbx_strand_id
1 'polypeptide(L)'
;MSTELLTEDTVLSYLIEKEIISATDEAEVEVLTGGVSNVVLAITTKDKKMVLKQALAELMVAQKWEADQRRAIVEANAIALFHKLSPNQVPNLVFLDPERFILILDRVPVGSTVWKSDLLSGVINPDVAHVLGTTLAQWHNFGEKDKAARMQFMEDSLFEQLRIDPFYRFVAAKNELLNPVITRLINELEGDKTTIVHGDFSPKNIMVGMD
;
A
#
# COMPACT_ATOMS: atom_id res chain seq x y z
N MET A 1 21.22 9.18 -1.81
CA MET A 1 20.71 10.32 -2.61
C MET A 1 19.24 10.05 -2.86
N SER A 2 18.34 10.99 -2.54
CA SER A 2 16.92 10.79 -2.82
C SER A 2 16.71 10.74 -4.33
N THR A 3 15.95 9.77 -4.82
CA THR A 3 15.58 9.68 -6.23
C THR A 3 14.67 10.84 -6.60
N GLU A 4 14.83 11.36 -7.81
CA GLU A 4 13.96 12.42 -8.33
C GLU A 4 12.52 11.91 -8.41
N LEU A 5 11.59 12.69 -7.85
CA LEU A 5 10.17 12.37 -7.82
C LEU A 5 9.54 12.70 -9.17
N LEU A 6 8.76 11.76 -9.69
CA LEU A 6 7.98 11.96 -10.89
C LEU A 6 6.82 12.92 -10.62
N THR A 7 6.48 13.68 -11.66
CA THR A 7 5.40 14.66 -11.72
C THR A 7 4.52 14.36 -12.92
N GLU A 8 3.41 15.08 -13.07
CA GLU A 8 2.58 15.02 -14.27
C GLU A 8 3.37 15.29 -15.57
N ASP A 9 4.36 16.19 -15.52
CA ASP A 9 5.18 16.55 -16.67
C ASP A 9 6.26 15.53 -17.01
N THR A 10 6.77 14.80 -16.02
CA THR A 10 7.94 13.91 -16.18
C THR A 10 7.57 12.43 -16.29
N VAL A 11 6.37 12.04 -15.85
CA VAL A 11 5.97 10.64 -15.80
C VAL A 11 5.85 10.01 -17.18
N LEU A 12 5.33 10.72 -18.19
CA LEU A 12 5.13 10.14 -19.52
C LEU A 12 6.46 9.76 -20.18
N SER A 13 7.47 10.64 -20.09
CA SER A 13 8.82 10.33 -20.58
C SER A 13 9.41 9.11 -19.89
N TYR A 14 9.22 8.99 -18.57
CA TYR A 14 9.66 7.81 -17.82
C TYR A 14 8.94 6.52 -18.25
N LEU A 15 7.62 6.57 -18.44
CA LEU A 15 6.84 5.40 -18.87
C LEU A 15 7.22 4.93 -20.28
N ILE A 16 7.56 5.87 -21.18
CA ILE A 16 8.07 5.56 -22.52
C ILE A 16 9.46 4.93 -22.44
N GLU A 17 10.37 5.51 -21.62
CA GLU A 17 11.73 4.98 -21.42
C GLU A 17 11.70 3.54 -20.88
N LYS A 18 10.75 3.23 -20.00
CA LYS A 18 10.55 1.89 -19.44
C LYS A 18 9.68 0.97 -20.33
N GLU A 19 9.31 1.41 -21.53
CA GLU A 19 8.50 0.66 -22.51
C GLU A 19 7.12 0.22 -21.96
N ILE A 20 6.58 0.96 -20.99
CA ILE A 20 5.29 0.68 -20.35
C ILE A 20 4.14 1.21 -21.22
N ILE A 21 4.38 2.33 -21.91
CA ILE A 21 3.49 2.92 -22.93
C ILE A 21 4.31 3.24 -24.19
N SER A 22 3.63 3.37 -25.33
CA SER A 22 4.25 3.81 -26.58
C SER A 22 4.43 5.34 -26.59
N ALA A 23 5.45 5.83 -27.30
CA ALA A 23 5.60 7.26 -27.58
C ALA A 23 4.47 7.85 -28.44
N THR A 24 3.68 6.99 -29.09
CA THR A 24 2.50 7.37 -29.87
C THR A 24 1.20 7.28 -29.09
N ASP A 25 1.23 6.81 -27.83
CA ASP A 25 0.03 6.71 -27.01
C ASP A 25 -0.42 8.10 -26.58
N GLU A 26 -1.69 8.43 -26.82
CA GLU A 26 -2.33 9.55 -26.13
C GLU A 26 -2.59 9.13 -24.69
N ALA A 27 -1.93 9.81 -23.76
CA ALA A 27 -1.96 9.49 -22.34
C ALA A 27 -2.39 10.72 -21.51
N GLU A 28 -3.38 10.53 -20.66
CA GLU A 28 -3.80 11.50 -19.65
C GLU A 28 -3.17 11.14 -18.30
N VAL A 29 -2.70 12.16 -17.58
CA VAL A 29 -2.11 12.01 -16.26
C VAL A 29 -2.92 12.81 -15.24
N GLU A 30 -3.23 12.19 -14.12
CA GLU A 30 -3.96 12.79 -13.00
C GLU A 30 -3.15 12.60 -11.71
N VAL A 31 -2.89 13.68 -10.97
CA VAL A 31 -2.30 13.59 -9.63
C VAL A 31 -3.37 13.14 -8.62
N LEU A 32 -3.17 11.97 -8.02
CA LEU A 32 -4.07 11.46 -6.99
C LEU A 32 -3.60 11.91 -5.61
N THR A 33 -4.47 12.60 -4.88
CA THR A 33 -4.19 13.14 -3.55
C THR A 33 -4.76 12.26 -2.43
N GLY A 34 -4.43 12.57 -1.17
CA GLY A 34 -4.98 11.90 0.02
C GLY A 34 -4.06 10.88 0.68
N GLY A 35 -3.03 10.41 -0.02
CA GLY A 35 -1.93 9.62 0.55
C GLY A 35 -0.80 10.52 1.07
N VAL A 36 -0.10 10.07 2.12
CA VAL A 36 1.04 10.81 2.70
C VAL A 36 2.40 10.18 2.40
N SER A 37 2.43 8.96 1.88
CA SER A 37 3.65 8.15 1.78
C SER A 37 4.21 8.01 0.38
N ASN A 38 3.48 8.43 -0.65
CA ASN A 38 3.87 8.24 -2.04
C ASN A 38 3.44 9.46 -2.87
N VAL A 39 4.19 9.74 -3.94
CA VAL A 39 3.60 10.36 -5.12
C VAL A 39 2.70 9.33 -5.79
N VAL A 40 1.48 9.72 -6.15
CA VAL A 40 0.52 8.83 -6.81
C VAL A 40 -0.03 9.51 -8.06
N LEU A 41 0.15 8.86 -9.21
CA LEU A 41 -0.27 9.37 -10.51
C LEU A 41 -1.16 8.32 -11.17
N ALA A 42 -2.36 8.71 -11.56
CA ALA A 42 -3.21 7.91 -12.42
C ALA A 42 -2.82 8.19 -13.88
N ILE A 43 -2.67 7.12 -14.68
CA ILE A 43 -2.36 7.21 -16.10
C ILE A 43 -3.44 6.49 -16.88
N THR A 44 -4.04 7.18 -17.84
CA THR A 44 -5.07 6.64 -18.71
C THR A 44 -4.62 6.78 -20.16
N THR A 45 -4.46 5.66 -20.85
CA THR A 45 -4.34 5.63 -22.32
C THR A 45 -5.61 5.03 -22.90
N LYS A 46 -5.68 4.94 -24.24
CA LYS A 46 -6.77 4.26 -24.94
C LYS A 46 -6.99 2.82 -24.44
N ASP A 47 -5.90 2.10 -24.17
CA ASP A 47 -5.94 0.66 -23.90
C ASP A 47 -5.60 0.29 -22.45
N LYS A 48 -5.05 1.23 -21.66
CA LYS A 48 -4.57 0.97 -20.29
C LYS A 48 -5.07 2.00 -19.30
N LYS A 49 -5.43 1.54 -18.10
CA LYS A 49 -5.68 2.40 -16.93
C LYS A 49 -4.81 1.92 -15.79
N MET A 50 -3.87 2.74 -15.37
CA MET A 50 -2.83 2.37 -14.41
C MET A 50 -2.72 3.42 -13.30
N VAL A 51 -2.14 3.01 -12.18
CA VAL A 51 -1.71 3.91 -11.10
C VAL A 51 -0.24 3.66 -10.83
N LEU A 52 0.55 4.71 -10.98
CA LEU A 52 1.94 4.74 -10.54
C LEU A 52 2.01 5.23 -9.10
N LYS A 53 2.79 4.54 -8.27
CA LYS A 53 3.14 4.96 -6.92
C LYS A 53 4.66 5.04 -6.81
N GLN A 54 5.17 6.16 -6.33
CA GLN A 54 6.60 6.33 -6.02
C GLN A 54 6.76 6.66 -4.54
N ALA A 55 7.55 5.87 -3.82
CA ALA A 55 7.77 6.05 -2.39
C ALA A 55 8.51 7.35 -2.09
N LEU A 56 8.03 8.12 -1.12
CA LEU A 56 8.73 9.29 -0.57
C LEU A 56 9.76 8.86 0.48
N ALA A 57 10.91 9.55 0.57
CA ALA A 57 11.86 9.30 1.67
C ALA A 57 11.33 9.83 3.03
N GLU A 58 10.52 10.89 3.00
CA GLU A 58 9.84 11.47 4.15
C GLU A 58 8.34 11.59 3.85
N LEU A 59 7.51 11.17 4.81
CA LEU A 59 6.05 11.21 4.67
C LEU A 59 5.53 12.66 4.80
N MET A 60 4.51 13.00 4.02
CA MET A 60 3.83 14.30 4.04
C MET A 60 2.90 14.43 5.26
N VAL A 61 3.48 14.47 6.45
CA VAL A 61 2.79 14.66 7.73
C VAL A 61 3.42 15.79 8.52
N ALA A 62 2.73 16.30 9.55
CA ALA A 62 3.18 17.47 10.29
C ALA A 62 4.47 17.20 11.11
N GLN A 63 4.69 15.96 11.52
CA GLN A 63 5.89 15.52 12.22
C GLN A 63 6.89 14.97 11.21
N LYS A 64 8.18 15.16 11.48
CA LYS A 64 9.22 14.50 10.69
C LYS A 64 9.05 12.98 10.81
N TRP A 65 8.80 12.33 9.68
CA TRP A 65 8.64 10.88 9.61
C TRP A 65 9.33 10.37 8.34
N GLU A 66 10.59 10.00 8.50
CA GLU A 66 11.39 9.36 7.47
C GLU A 66 11.06 7.86 7.42
N ALA A 67 10.95 7.32 6.21
CA ALA A 67 10.73 5.90 6.02
C ALA A 67 11.55 5.43 4.83
N ASP A 68 12.18 4.27 5.00
CA ASP A 68 12.94 3.64 3.94
C ASP A 68 12.03 3.35 2.72
N GLN A 69 12.48 3.79 1.54
CA GLN A 69 11.72 3.67 0.29
C GLN A 69 11.67 2.22 -0.23
N ARG A 70 12.52 1.32 0.29
CA ARG A 70 12.45 -0.14 0.03
C ARG A 70 11.10 -0.75 0.40
N ARG A 71 10.27 -0.05 1.19
CA ARG A 71 8.86 -0.42 1.41
C ARG A 71 8.04 -0.56 0.12
N ALA A 72 8.39 0.17 -0.95
CA ALA A 72 7.72 0.03 -2.25
C ALA A 72 7.94 -1.37 -2.86
N ILE A 73 9.11 -1.96 -2.64
CA ILE A 73 9.44 -3.32 -3.10
C ILE A 73 8.65 -4.35 -2.29
N VAL A 74 8.57 -4.16 -0.98
CA VAL A 74 7.75 -5.02 -0.10
C VAL A 74 6.27 -4.92 -0.48
N GLU A 75 5.77 -3.72 -0.76
CA GLU A 75 4.41 -3.48 -1.24
C GLU A 75 4.15 -4.19 -2.57
N ALA A 76 5.05 -4.06 -3.55
CA ALA A 76 4.92 -4.75 -4.84
C ALA A 76 4.91 -6.28 -4.68
N ASN A 77 5.79 -6.83 -3.82
CA ASN A 77 5.81 -8.26 -3.52
C ASN A 77 4.51 -8.73 -2.85
N ALA A 78 4.00 -7.96 -1.90
CA ALA A 78 2.74 -8.26 -1.21
C ALA A 78 1.55 -8.21 -2.19
N ILE A 79 1.48 -7.19 -3.05
CA ILE A 79 0.46 -7.08 -4.09
C ILE A 79 0.51 -8.28 -5.04
N ALA A 80 1.70 -8.63 -5.54
CA ALA A 80 1.86 -9.77 -6.44
C ALA A 80 1.44 -11.10 -5.78
N LEU A 81 1.73 -11.28 -4.49
CA LEU A 81 1.31 -12.46 -3.75
C LEU A 81 -0.21 -12.47 -3.51
N PHE A 82 -0.76 -11.39 -2.98
CA PHE A 82 -2.19 -11.34 -2.63
C PHE A 82 -3.09 -11.27 -3.87
N HIS A 83 -2.63 -10.71 -5.00
CA HIS A 83 -3.33 -10.82 -6.28
C HIS A 83 -3.45 -12.27 -6.75
N LYS A 84 -2.40 -13.09 -6.58
CA LYS A 84 -2.48 -14.53 -6.91
C LYS A 84 -3.52 -15.27 -6.07
N LEU A 85 -3.71 -14.86 -4.81
CA LEU A 85 -4.66 -15.49 -3.88
C LEU A 85 -6.09 -14.97 -4.08
N SER A 86 -6.25 -13.68 -4.33
CA SER A 86 -7.53 -12.98 -4.40
C SER A 86 -7.50 -11.93 -5.54
N PRO A 87 -7.52 -12.37 -6.81
CA PRO A 87 -7.32 -11.49 -7.97
C PRO A 87 -8.45 -10.48 -8.17
N ASN A 88 -9.63 -10.75 -7.60
CA ASN A 88 -10.78 -9.84 -7.66
C ASN A 88 -10.69 -8.70 -6.62
N GLN A 89 -9.87 -8.85 -5.58
CA GLN A 89 -9.78 -7.88 -4.46
C GLN A 89 -8.49 -7.06 -4.47
N VAL A 90 -7.44 -7.56 -5.12
CA VAL A 90 -6.13 -6.91 -5.16
C VAL A 90 -5.81 -6.59 -6.61
N PRO A 91 -5.38 -5.35 -6.94
CA PRO A 91 -5.02 -5.02 -8.31
C PRO A 91 -3.80 -5.84 -8.78
N ASN A 92 -3.71 -6.06 -10.08
CA ASN A 92 -2.52 -6.67 -10.66
C ASN A 92 -1.33 -5.68 -10.61
N LEU A 93 -0.13 -6.22 -10.34
CA LEU A 93 1.12 -5.49 -10.44
C LEU A 93 1.59 -5.49 -11.90
N VAL A 94 1.67 -4.32 -12.50
CA VAL A 94 2.10 -4.13 -13.89
C VAL A 94 3.62 -4.02 -13.98
N PHE A 95 4.24 -3.28 -13.06
CA PHE A 95 5.66 -2.98 -13.13
C PHE A 95 6.24 -2.63 -11.75
N LEU A 96 7.53 -2.89 -11.57
CA LEU A 96 8.33 -2.50 -10.40
C LEU A 96 9.70 -2.00 -10.87
N ASP A 97 10.07 -0.80 -10.44
CA ASP A 97 11.43 -0.24 -10.52
C ASP A 97 11.99 -0.14 -9.10
N PRO A 98 12.85 -1.10 -8.69
CA PRO A 98 13.41 -1.12 -7.34
C PRO A 98 14.46 -0.04 -7.11
N GLU A 99 15.05 0.53 -8.18
CA GLU A 99 16.06 1.59 -8.07
C GLU A 99 15.41 2.94 -7.79
N ARG A 100 14.27 3.20 -8.41
CA ARG A 100 13.48 4.43 -8.19
C ARG A 100 12.38 4.29 -7.15
N PHE A 101 12.17 3.08 -6.62
CA PHE A 101 11.10 2.72 -5.68
C PHE A 101 9.71 3.04 -6.22
N ILE A 102 9.49 2.64 -7.47
CA ILE A 102 8.24 2.86 -8.20
C ILE A 102 7.54 1.51 -8.40
N LEU A 103 6.24 1.46 -8.13
CA LEU A 103 5.38 0.37 -8.54
C LEU A 103 4.23 0.91 -9.39
N ILE A 104 3.80 0.15 -10.39
CA ILE A 104 2.64 0.46 -11.23
C ILE A 104 1.65 -0.67 -11.13
N LEU A 105 0.40 -0.31 -10.90
CA LEU A 105 -0.72 -1.22 -10.71
C LEU A 105 -1.81 -0.95 -11.75
N ASP A 106 -2.65 -1.94 -12.01
CA ASP A 106 -3.92 -1.68 -12.67
C ASP A 106 -4.74 -0.70 -11.81
N ARG A 107 -5.35 0.29 -12.47
CA ARG A 107 -6.25 1.24 -11.80
C ARG A 107 -7.54 0.51 -11.43
N VAL A 108 -7.97 0.67 -10.18
CA VAL A 108 -9.31 0.26 -9.75
C VAL A 108 -10.38 0.93 -10.62
N PRO A 109 -11.59 0.35 -10.78
CA PRO A 109 -12.64 0.92 -11.62
C PRO A 109 -12.86 2.43 -11.36
N VAL A 110 -13.05 3.19 -12.44
CA VAL A 110 -13.39 4.61 -12.32
C VAL A 110 -14.75 4.72 -11.64
N GLY A 111 -14.83 5.54 -10.61
CA GLY A 111 -16.01 5.66 -9.75
C GLY A 111 -15.90 4.91 -8.42
N SER A 112 -14.86 4.10 -8.22
CA SER A 112 -14.63 3.49 -6.90
C SER A 112 -14.41 4.55 -5.81
N THR A 113 -14.95 4.30 -4.61
CA THR A 113 -14.87 5.17 -3.45
C THR A 113 -13.93 4.61 -2.39
N VAL A 114 -13.39 5.49 -1.52
CA VAL A 114 -12.60 5.04 -0.36
C VAL A 114 -13.58 4.61 0.73
N TRP A 115 -13.48 3.37 1.22
CA TRP A 115 -14.43 2.82 2.20
C TRP A 115 -14.52 3.68 3.48
N LYS A 116 -13.41 4.27 3.93
CA LYS A 116 -13.42 5.24 5.04
C LYS A 116 -14.37 6.41 4.79
N SER A 117 -14.38 6.99 3.59
CA SER A 117 -15.24 8.12 3.24
C SER A 117 -16.71 7.71 3.22
N ASP A 118 -17.00 6.51 2.71
CA ASP A 118 -18.34 5.93 2.72
C ASP A 118 -18.84 5.76 4.16
N LEU A 119 -18.05 5.12 5.03
CA LEU A 119 -18.41 4.94 6.43
C LEU A 119 -18.65 6.28 7.16
N LEU A 120 -17.79 7.28 6.94
CA LEU A 120 -17.94 8.60 7.55
C LEU A 120 -19.15 9.38 7.03
N SER A 121 -19.60 9.08 5.81
CA SER A 121 -20.83 9.65 5.23
C SER A 121 -22.09 8.86 5.56
N GLY A 122 -21.98 7.79 6.35
CA GLY A 122 -23.10 6.93 6.73
C GLY A 122 -23.50 5.90 5.68
N VAL A 123 -22.70 5.72 4.63
CA VAL A 123 -22.88 4.66 3.63
C VAL A 123 -22.29 3.37 4.18
N ILE A 124 -23.16 2.48 4.66
CA ILE A 124 -22.77 1.20 5.26
C ILE A 124 -23.22 0.07 4.35
N ASN A 125 -22.25 -0.61 3.73
CA ASN A 125 -22.48 -1.84 3.00
C ASN A 125 -21.85 -3.03 3.77
N PRO A 126 -22.66 -3.90 4.41
CA PRO A 126 -22.16 -5.08 5.13
C PRO A 126 -21.41 -6.08 4.24
N ASP A 127 -21.70 -6.13 2.94
CA ASP A 127 -21.06 -7.08 2.02
C ASP A 127 -19.57 -6.76 1.84
N VAL A 128 -19.20 -5.48 1.90
CA VAL A 128 -17.78 -5.06 1.91
C VAL A 128 -17.05 -5.72 3.07
N ALA A 129 -17.62 -5.67 4.28
CA ALA A 129 -17.01 -6.28 5.46
C ALA A 129 -16.94 -7.82 5.35
N HIS A 130 -17.97 -8.44 4.78
CA HIS A 130 -17.99 -9.88 4.54
C HIS A 130 -16.88 -10.34 3.58
N VAL A 131 -16.73 -9.64 2.45
CA VAL A 131 -15.68 -9.90 1.46
C VAL A 131 -14.31 -9.71 2.09
N LEU A 132 -14.07 -8.58 2.77
CA LEU A 132 -12.79 -8.30 3.41
C LEU A 132 -12.43 -9.33 4.49
N GLY A 133 -13.40 -9.77 5.30
CA GLY A 133 -13.19 -10.80 6.31
C GLY A 133 -12.77 -12.14 5.69
N THR A 134 -13.44 -12.53 4.60
CA THR A 134 -13.11 -13.76 3.86
C THR A 134 -11.72 -13.68 3.23
N THR A 135 -11.40 -12.56 2.58
CA THR A 135 -10.09 -12.30 1.98
C THR A 135 -8.97 -12.31 3.01
N LEU A 136 -9.17 -11.64 4.16
CA LEU A 136 -8.16 -11.59 5.22
C LEU A 136 -7.92 -12.97 5.83
N ALA A 137 -8.98 -13.76 6.06
CA ALA A 137 -8.85 -15.13 6.52
C ALA A 137 -8.07 -16.00 5.51
N GLN A 138 -8.32 -15.84 4.22
CA GLN A 138 -7.58 -16.55 3.17
C GLN A 138 -6.09 -16.21 3.21
N TRP A 139 -5.73 -14.93 3.30
CA TRP A 139 -4.34 -14.49 3.37
C TRP A 139 -3.63 -14.99 4.62
N HIS A 140 -4.28 -14.90 5.78
CA HIS A 140 -3.71 -15.37 7.04
C HIS A 140 -3.52 -16.90 7.05
N ASN A 141 -4.51 -17.66 6.56
CA ASN A 141 -4.41 -19.12 6.49
C ASN A 141 -3.35 -19.58 5.47
N PHE A 142 -3.19 -18.86 4.36
CA PHE A 142 -2.10 -19.11 3.43
C PHE A 142 -0.75 -18.81 4.08
N GLY A 143 -0.63 -17.62 4.66
CA GLY A 143 0.58 -17.18 5.34
C GLY A 143 0.99 -18.13 6.45
N GLU A 144 0.08 -18.71 7.22
CA GLU A 144 0.39 -19.70 8.27
C GLU A 144 1.00 -21.00 7.70
N LYS A 145 0.52 -21.46 6.55
CA LYS A 145 0.94 -22.73 5.96
C LYS A 145 2.20 -22.60 5.11
N ASP A 146 2.34 -21.51 4.37
CA ASP A 146 3.46 -21.32 3.45
C ASP A 146 4.63 -20.60 4.12
N LYS A 147 5.54 -21.40 4.69
CA LYS A 147 6.74 -20.88 5.33
C LYS A 147 7.66 -20.15 4.34
N ALA A 148 7.75 -20.61 3.09
CA ALA A 148 8.65 -20.00 2.11
C ALA A 148 8.16 -18.60 1.73
N ALA A 149 6.85 -18.42 1.56
CA ALA A 149 6.25 -17.11 1.38
C ALA A 149 6.49 -16.21 2.60
N ARG A 150 6.26 -16.70 3.83
CA ARG A 150 6.52 -15.91 5.05
C ARG A 150 7.95 -15.38 5.13
N MET A 151 8.93 -16.22 4.83
CA MET A 151 10.34 -15.83 4.89
C MET A 151 10.70 -14.64 3.99
N GLN A 152 9.92 -14.38 2.93
CA GLN A 152 10.12 -13.23 2.04
C GLN A 152 9.69 -11.89 2.68
N PHE A 153 8.91 -11.93 3.77
CA PHE A 153 8.37 -10.75 4.45
C PHE A 153 8.91 -10.56 5.88
N MET A 154 10.01 -11.23 6.24
CA MET A 154 10.65 -11.12 7.57
C MET A 154 11.54 -9.88 7.76
N GLU A 155 11.35 -8.83 6.94
CA GLU A 155 12.08 -7.57 7.09
C GLU A 155 11.41 -6.69 8.16
N ASP A 156 11.87 -6.83 9.40
CA ASP A 156 11.23 -6.18 10.55
C ASP A 156 11.48 -4.66 10.62
N SER A 157 12.56 -4.15 10.01
CA SER A 157 12.91 -2.73 10.13
C SER A 157 11.86 -1.79 9.53
N LEU A 158 11.24 -2.21 8.42
CA LEU A 158 10.17 -1.45 7.77
C LEU A 158 8.89 -1.48 8.59
N PHE A 159 8.58 -2.61 9.23
CA PHE A 159 7.43 -2.73 10.11
C PHE A 159 7.61 -1.88 11.37
N GLU A 160 8.81 -1.83 11.93
CA GLU A 160 9.15 -0.91 13.03
C GLU A 160 8.93 0.55 12.63
N GLN A 161 9.53 1.00 11.52
CA GLN A 161 9.47 2.40 11.05
C GLN A 161 8.06 2.87 10.68
N LEU A 162 7.21 1.97 10.19
CA LEU A 162 5.91 2.33 9.64
C LEU A 162 4.74 1.99 10.55
N ARG A 163 4.92 1.08 11.52
CA ARG A 163 3.85 0.58 12.40
C ARG A 163 4.19 0.73 13.86
N ILE A 164 5.25 0.11 14.34
CA ILE A 164 5.50 0.03 15.78
C ILE A 164 5.90 1.38 16.36
N ASP A 165 6.93 2.03 15.83
CA ASP A 165 7.40 3.32 16.35
C ASP A 165 6.31 4.41 16.27
N PRO A 166 5.69 4.68 15.10
CA PRO A 166 4.75 5.81 14.96
C PRO A 166 3.40 5.60 15.63
N PHE A 167 2.89 4.37 15.74
CA PHE A 167 1.56 4.10 16.31
C PHE A 167 1.59 3.57 17.74
N TYR A 168 2.68 2.91 18.15
CA TYR A 168 2.79 2.35 19.50
C TYR A 168 3.78 3.14 20.35
N ARG A 169 5.05 3.26 19.95
CA ARG A 169 6.06 3.94 20.81
C ARG A 169 5.77 5.42 20.96
N PHE A 170 5.40 6.10 19.89
CA PHE A 170 5.02 7.51 19.94
C PHE A 170 3.81 7.73 20.87
N VAL A 171 2.80 6.85 20.81
CA VAL A 171 1.63 6.93 21.69
C VAL A 171 1.99 6.62 23.14
N ALA A 172 2.80 5.60 23.40
CA ALA A 172 3.28 5.25 24.74
C ALA A 172 4.06 6.40 25.38
N ALA A 173 4.92 7.07 24.62
CA ALA A 173 5.71 8.21 25.08
C ALA A 173 4.85 9.43 25.47
N LYS A 174 3.61 9.52 24.97
CA LYS A 174 2.65 10.56 25.34
C LYS A 174 1.66 10.12 26.44
N ASN A 175 1.63 8.84 26.78
CA ASN A 175 0.63 8.24 27.68
C ASN A 175 1.28 7.23 28.62
N GLU A 176 2.01 7.72 29.63
CA GLU A 176 2.82 6.89 30.55
C GLU A 176 2.01 5.76 31.21
N LEU A 177 0.76 6.02 31.61
CA LEU A 177 -0.12 5.02 32.22
C LEU A 177 -0.46 3.85 31.28
N LEU A 178 -0.44 4.06 29.96
CA LEU A 178 -0.71 3.03 28.96
C LEU A 178 0.55 2.28 28.53
N ASN A 179 1.73 2.76 28.90
CA ASN A 179 3.01 2.20 28.47
C ASN A 179 3.13 0.68 28.71
N PRO A 180 2.76 0.13 29.90
CA PRO A 180 2.83 -1.31 30.11
C PRO A 180 1.93 -2.12 29.17
N VAL A 181 0.77 -1.59 28.79
CA VAL A 181 -0.16 -2.26 27.86
C VAL A 181 0.38 -2.20 26.44
N ILE A 182 0.80 -1.01 26.00
CA ILE A 182 1.32 -0.79 24.65
C ILE A 182 2.60 -1.61 24.44
N THR A 183 3.50 -1.65 25.42
CA THR A 183 4.73 -2.47 25.34
C THR A 183 4.42 -3.96 25.17
N ARG A 184 3.36 -4.49 25.79
CA ARG A 184 2.96 -5.89 25.55
C ARG A 184 2.50 -6.12 24.12
N LEU A 185 1.72 -5.19 23.55
CA LEU A 185 1.29 -5.27 22.16
C LEU A 185 2.47 -5.18 21.19
N ILE A 186 3.46 -4.34 21.49
CA ILE A 186 4.70 -4.25 20.72
C ILE A 186 5.43 -5.60 20.74
N ASN A 187 5.65 -6.18 21.92
CA ASN A 187 6.34 -7.46 22.06
C ASN A 187 5.61 -8.61 21.33
N GLU A 188 4.27 -8.59 21.31
CA GLU A 188 3.47 -9.54 20.55
C GLU A 188 3.70 -9.39 19.04
N LEU A 189 3.63 -8.16 18.53
CA LEU A 189 3.87 -7.86 17.10
C LEU A 189 5.31 -8.16 16.65
N GLU A 190 6.29 -7.96 17.53
CA GLU A 190 7.70 -8.27 17.26
C GLU A 190 7.99 -9.77 17.34
N GLY A 191 7.34 -10.48 18.26
CA GLY A 191 7.61 -11.90 18.54
C GLY A 191 6.80 -12.89 17.69
N ASP A 192 5.57 -12.53 17.31
CA ASP A 192 4.70 -13.42 16.55
C ASP A 192 4.90 -13.25 15.03
N LYS A 193 5.42 -14.31 14.40
CA LYS A 193 5.65 -14.40 12.94
C LYS A 193 4.83 -15.52 12.31
N THR A 194 3.65 -15.80 12.87
CA THR A 194 2.82 -16.95 12.48
C THR A 194 2.29 -16.84 11.06
N THR A 195 2.00 -15.63 10.57
CA THR A 195 1.42 -15.42 9.23
C THR A 195 1.91 -14.14 8.55
N ILE A 196 1.52 -13.95 7.29
CA ILE A 196 1.73 -12.71 6.52
C ILE A 196 0.50 -11.83 6.73
N VAL A 197 0.72 -10.60 7.16
CA VAL A 197 -0.34 -9.60 7.37
C VAL A 197 -0.22 -8.48 6.36
N HIS A 198 -1.33 -7.84 6.00
CA HIS A 198 -1.30 -6.58 5.22
C HIS A 198 -0.56 -5.47 5.98
N GLY A 199 -0.58 -5.50 7.32
CA GLY A 199 0.08 -4.51 8.18
C GLY A 199 -0.63 -3.15 8.28
N ASP A 200 -1.72 -2.93 7.53
CA ASP A 200 -2.53 -1.70 7.55
C ASP A 200 -3.94 -1.93 7.02
N PHE A 201 -4.56 -3.03 7.44
CA PHE A 201 -5.86 -3.43 6.93
C PHE A 201 -6.96 -2.56 7.55
N SER A 202 -7.13 -1.35 7.01
CA SER A 202 -8.03 -0.32 7.53
C SER A 202 -8.85 0.32 6.41
N PRO A 203 -10.04 0.91 6.71
CA PRO A 203 -10.96 1.41 5.68
C PRO A 203 -10.39 2.48 4.74
N LYS A 204 -9.31 3.17 5.13
CA LYS A 204 -8.64 4.16 4.28
C LYS A 204 -7.87 3.53 3.11
N ASN A 205 -7.53 2.24 3.21
CA ASN A 205 -6.75 1.50 2.21
C ASN A 205 -7.64 0.58 1.35
N ILE A 206 -8.97 0.67 1.50
CA ILE A 206 -9.93 -0.13 0.73
C ILE A 206 -10.66 0.79 -0.24
N MET A 207 -10.61 0.41 -1.52
CA MET A 207 -11.43 1.02 -2.58
C MET A 207 -12.63 0.12 -2.84
N VAL A 208 -13.83 0.68 -2.83
CA VAL A 208 -15.10 -0.02 -3.09
C VAL A 208 -15.57 0.35 -4.48
N GLY A 209 -15.70 -0.65 -5.36
CA GLY A 209 -16.29 -0.45 -6.68
C GLY A 209 -17.80 -0.25 -6.60
N MET A 210 -18.35 0.48 -7.57
CA MET A 210 -19.79 0.40 -7.84
C MET A 210 -20.03 -0.87 -8.64
N ASP A 211 -20.96 -1.72 -8.17
CA ASP A 211 -21.45 -2.86 -8.97
C ASP A 211 -22.12 -2.38 -10.26
#